data_AF-A0A926WMN9-F1
#
_entry.id   AF-A0A926WMN9-F1
#
_cell.length_a   1.000
_cell.length_b   1.000
_cell.length_c   1.000
_cell.angle_alpha   90.00
_cell.angle_beta   90.00
_cell.angle_gamma   90.00
#
_symmetry.space_group_name_H-M   'P 1'
#
loop_
_entity.id
_entity.type
_entity.pdbx_description
1 polymer ?
#
loop_
_entity_poly.entity_id
_entity_poly.type
_entity_poly.pdbx_seq_one_letter_code
_entity_poly.pdbx_strand_id
1 'polypeptide(L)'
;MSTNKFVNFTPVNSRILVPQRYHRQPVISRLVSRYGLQVNIKAASLASGSDSDGWFDLEISGNPQELTNSLSYLQGLGVDLVQLAIANHIQSNQNPQSFPNIDSNLTQRKPGILLKTQWGEEFQQWISTGETNRLRLQLCILKAYHEKPIISSLVSRYQLTVNITSAILNPNLQDDGWFDLDLWGRTKQLHSSLRYLEKLGIPIWLDGSFLHDDSNLIN
;
A
#
# COMPACT_ATOMS: atom_id res chain seq x y z
N MET A 1 12.34 3.95 35.39
CA MET A 1 12.14 3.12 34.18
C MET A 1 10.68 3.24 33.78
N SER A 2 10.39 4.03 32.74
CA SER A 2 9.00 4.28 32.31
C SER A 2 8.51 3.14 31.44
N THR A 3 7.49 2.44 31.91
CA THR A 3 6.73 1.45 31.15
C THR A 3 5.97 2.19 30.05
N ASN A 4 6.39 1.99 28.79
CA ASN A 4 5.71 2.57 27.64
C ASN A 4 4.37 1.84 27.46
N LYS A 5 3.34 2.35 28.13
CA LYS A 5 1.97 1.85 28.02
C LYS A 5 1.53 2.14 26.59
N PHE A 6 1.48 1.11 25.75
CA PHE A 6 0.83 1.21 24.44
C PHE A 6 -0.62 1.62 24.70
N VAL A 7 -0.90 2.91 24.56
CA VAL A 7 -2.27 3.40 24.52
C VAL A 7 -2.83 2.85 23.22
N ASN A 8 -3.67 1.82 23.33
CA ASN A 8 -4.40 1.29 22.18
C ASN A 8 -5.43 2.34 21.79
N PHE A 9 -5.09 3.16 20.80
CA PHE A 9 -6.02 4.10 20.21
C PHE A 9 -7.01 3.32 19.34
N THR A 10 -8.29 3.66 19.49
CA THR A 10 -9.35 3.07 18.68
C THR A 10 -9.09 3.35 17.20
N PRO A 11 -9.03 2.33 16.34
CA PRO A 11 -8.86 2.53 14.91
C PRO A 11 -10.05 3.30 14.32
N VAL A 12 -9.76 4.09 13.28
CA VAL A 12 -10.75 4.80 12.48
C VAL A 12 -10.80 4.16 11.11
N ASN A 13 -12.01 3.81 10.66
CA ASN A 13 -12.21 3.27 9.32
C ASN A 13 -12.64 4.39 8.37
N SER A 14 -11.99 4.48 7.22
CA SER A 14 -12.28 5.51 6.23
C SER A 14 -12.12 5.03 4.80
N ARG A 15 -13.08 5.38 3.95
CA ARG A 15 -12.90 5.32 2.49
C ARG A 15 -12.29 6.63 2.01
N ILE A 16 -11.17 6.52 1.30
CA ILE A 16 -10.53 7.64 0.61
C ILE A 16 -10.63 7.46 -0.90
N LEU A 17 -10.87 8.55 -1.63
CA LEU A 17 -10.72 8.62 -3.09
C LEU A 17 -9.45 9.40 -3.41
N VAL A 18 -8.47 8.72 -3.99
CA VAL A 18 -7.20 9.29 -4.39
C VAL A 18 -7.30 9.80 -5.82
N PRO A 19 -7.18 11.12 -6.04
CA PRO A 19 -7.26 11.69 -7.37
C PRO A 19 -6.18 11.12 -8.29
N GLN A 20 -6.51 10.94 -9.58
CA GLN A 20 -5.60 10.39 -10.59
C GLN A 20 -4.19 11.03 -10.57
N ARG A 21 -4.11 12.36 -10.43
CA ARG A 21 -2.85 13.12 -10.36
C ARG A 21 -1.90 12.67 -9.24
N TYR A 22 -2.39 11.91 -8.25
CA TYR A 22 -1.62 11.37 -7.13
C TYR A 22 -1.40 9.86 -7.18
N HIS A 23 -1.85 9.13 -8.22
CA HIS A 23 -1.61 7.67 -8.33
C HIS A 23 -0.13 7.29 -8.42
N ARG A 24 0.72 8.22 -8.85
CA ARG A 24 2.19 8.06 -8.87
C ARG A 24 2.87 8.60 -7.61
N GLN A 25 2.10 8.98 -6.59
CA GLN A 25 2.62 9.58 -5.37
C GLN A 25 2.30 8.72 -4.14
N PRO A 26 3.22 8.61 -3.17
CA PRO A 26 3.08 7.75 -1.99
C PRO A 26 2.09 8.31 -0.96
N VAL A 27 0.83 8.53 -1.33
CA VAL A 27 -0.20 9.16 -0.49
C VAL A 27 -0.38 8.40 0.82
N ILE A 28 -0.60 7.08 0.75
CA ILE A 28 -0.79 6.22 1.93
C ILE A 28 0.52 6.06 2.72
N SER A 29 1.66 5.92 2.06
CA SER A 29 2.96 5.81 2.75
C SER A 29 3.33 7.08 3.52
N ARG A 30 2.88 8.26 3.10
CA ARG A 30 3.04 9.51 3.88
C ARG A 30 2.22 9.50 5.18
N LEU A 31 1.04 8.87 5.22
CA LEU A 31 0.28 8.68 6.47
C LEU A 31 1.13 7.95 7.52
N VAL A 32 1.88 6.94 7.08
CA VAL A 32 2.72 6.13 7.97
C VAL A 32 4.02 6.85 8.32
N SER A 33 4.76 7.33 7.32
CA SER A 33 6.12 7.87 7.51
C SER A 33 6.14 9.26 8.15
N ARG A 34 5.17 10.13 7.82
CA ARG A 34 5.14 11.51 8.31
C ARG A 34 4.36 11.66 9.61
N TYR A 35 3.26 10.92 9.76
CA TYR A 35 2.34 11.04 10.90
C TYR A 35 2.45 9.86 11.87
N GLY A 36 3.33 8.88 11.60
CA GLY A 36 3.53 7.73 12.48
C GLY A 36 2.29 6.83 12.63
N LEU A 37 1.37 6.87 11.67
CA LEU A 37 0.13 6.11 11.73
C LEU A 37 0.33 4.67 11.24
N GLN A 38 -0.39 3.74 11.84
CA GLN A 38 -0.55 2.40 11.30
C GLN A 38 -1.76 2.42 10.36
N VAL A 39 -1.55 1.97 9.12
CA VAL A 39 -2.61 1.94 8.09
C VAL A 39 -2.74 0.51 7.57
N ASN A 40 -3.93 -0.05 7.73
CA ASN A 40 -4.32 -1.30 7.09
C ASN A 40 -5.27 -0.99 5.93
N ILE A 41 -5.11 -1.68 4.80
CA ILE A 41 -5.99 -1.53 3.64
C ILE A 41 -6.95 -2.71 3.65
N LYS A 42 -8.24 -2.43 3.84
CA LYS A 42 -9.31 -3.43 3.95
C LYS A 42 -9.97 -3.75 2.60
N ALA A 43 -9.99 -2.77 1.72
CA ALA A 43 -10.48 -2.90 0.36
C ALA A 43 -9.80 -1.85 -0.52
N ALA A 44 -9.67 -2.15 -1.81
CA ALA A 44 -9.07 -1.23 -2.75
C ALA A 44 -9.52 -1.48 -4.18
N SER A 45 -9.68 -0.40 -4.94
CA SER A 45 -9.74 -0.44 -6.39
C SER A 45 -8.95 0.74 -6.95
N LEU A 46 -7.86 0.42 -7.61
CA LEU A 46 -7.04 1.37 -8.33
C LEU A 46 -6.55 0.67 -9.60
N ALA A 47 -7.00 1.13 -10.76
CA ALA A 47 -6.55 0.61 -12.04
C ALA A 47 -5.34 1.40 -12.55
N SER A 48 -4.27 0.70 -12.93
CA SER A 48 -3.10 1.35 -13.52
C SER A 48 -3.45 2.00 -14.85
N GLY A 49 -3.16 3.29 -14.98
CA GLY A 49 -3.37 4.05 -16.22
C GLY A 49 -4.83 4.41 -16.52
N SER A 50 -5.76 4.24 -15.57
CA SER A 50 -7.12 4.73 -15.73
C SER A 50 -7.22 6.24 -15.48
N ASP A 51 -8.17 6.89 -16.15
CA ASP A 51 -8.55 8.29 -15.89
C ASP A 51 -9.54 8.45 -14.73
N SER A 52 -9.94 7.34 -14.09
CA SER A 52 -10.78 7.36 -12.89
C SER A 52 -9.96 7.44 -11.62
N ASP A 53 -10.51 8.08 -10.59
CA ASP A 53 -9.95 8.06 -9.25
C ASP A 53 -9.89 6.62 -8.70
N GLY A 54 -8.88 6.35 -7.88
CA GLY A 54 -8.74 5.09 -7.17
C GLY A 54 -9.26 5.24 -5.76
N TRP A 55 -9.86 4.20 -5.18
CA TRP A 55 -10.35 4.26 -3.81
C TRP A 55 -9.72 3.18 -2.93
N PHE A 56 -9.64 3.49 -1.64
CA PHE A 56 -9.12 2.59 -0.61
C PHE A 56 -9.99 2.69 0.65
N ASP A 57 -10.40 1.54 1.19
CA ASP A 57 -10.91 1.46 2.55
C ASP A 57 -9.75 1.20 3.49
N LEU A 58 -9.52 2.16 4.39
CA LEU A 58 -8.42 2.19 5.31
C LEU A 58 -8.92 2.00 6.74
N GLU A 59 -8.23 1.17 7.51
CA GLU A 59 -8.25 1.20 8.96
C GLU A 59 -6.99 1.92 9.42
N ILE A 60 -7.15 3.04 10.12
CA ILE A 60 -6.07 3.94 10.51
C ILE A 60 -6.04 4.02 12.03
N SER A 61 -4.90 3.72 12.65
CA SER A 61 -4.70 3.83 14.09
C SER A 61 -3.39 4.55 14.41
N GLY A 62 -3.33 5.19 15.58
CA GLY A 62 -2.17 5.96 16.01
C GLY A 62 -2.55 7.13 16.90
N ASN A 63 -1.62 8.07 17.06
CA ASN A 63 -1.84 9.26 17.86
C ASN A 63 -3.01 10.11 17.29
N PRO A 64 -4.00 10.53 18.10
CA PRO A 64 -5.16 11.29 17.62
C PRO A 64 -4.82 12.65 16.98
N GLN A 65 -3.79 13.33 17.49
CA GLN A 65 -3.33 14.59 16.90
C GLN A 65 -2.73 14.33 15.52
N GLU A 66 -1.90 13.30 15.38
CA GLU A 66 -1.32 12.93 14.10
C GLU A 66 -2.36 12.42 13.10
N LEU A 67 -3.39 11.70 13.58
CA LEU A 67 -4.53 11.34 12.77
C LEU A 67 -5.22 12.59 12.22
N THR A 68 -5.52 13.57 13.07
CA THR A 68 -6.15 14.84 12.66
C THR A 68 -5.29 15.60 11.64
N ASN A 69 -3.98 15.69 11.89
CA ASN A 69 -3.02 16.32 11.00
C ASN A 69 -2.96 15.59 9.64
N SER A 70 -3.04 14.26 9.64
CA SER A 70 -3.00 13.46 8.42
C SER A 70 -4.26 13.62 7.57
N LEU A 71 -5.44 13.73 8.20
CA LEU A 71 -6.70 14.00 7.51
C LEU A 71 -6.67 15.38 6.86
N SER A 72 -6.13 16.39 7.55
CA SER A 72 -5.93 17.73 6.99
C SER A 72 -5.01 17.71 5.77
N TYR A 73 -3.97 16.87 5.81
CA TYR A 73 -3.10 16.65 4.65
C TYR A 73 -3.82 16.00 3.47
N LEU A 74 -4.64 14.96 3.71
CA LEU A 74 -5.44 14.33 2.65
C LEU A 74 -6.40 15.34 2.01
N GLN A 75 -7.10 16.14 2.82
CA GLN A 75 -7.97 17.22 2.35
C GLN A 75 -7.20 18.25 1.53
N GLY A 76 -5.99 18.65 1.96
CA GLY A 76 -5.14 19.57 1.23
C GLY A 76 -4.68 19.04 -0.14
N LEU A 77 -4.62 17.72 -0.32
CA LEU A 77 -4.42 17.11 -1.63
C LEU A 77 -5.69 17.12 -2.49
N GLY A 78 -6.86 17.32 -1.90
CA GLY A 78 -8.16 17.08 -2.53
C GLY A 78 -8.49 15.59 -2.62
N VAL A 79 -8.03 14.79 -1.64
CA VAL A 79 -8.49 13.41 -1.43
C VAL A 79 -9.82 13.47 -0.72
N ASP A 80 -10.87 12.93 -1.34
CA ASP A 80 -12.21 12.93 -0.75
C ASP A 80 -12.30 11.85 0.33
N LEU A 81 -12.79 12.25 1.50
CA LEU A 81 -13.05 11.39 2.65
C LEU A 81 -14.54 11.06 2.68
N VAL A 82 -14.93 9.91 2.11
CA VAL A 82 -16.34 9.57 1.89
C VAL A 82 -17.03 9.12 3.17
N GLN A 83 -16.30 8.43 4.05
CA GLN A 83 -16.83 7.92 5.31
C GLN A 83 -15.73 7.94 6.35
N LEU A 84 -16.05 8.37 7.58
CA LEU A 84 -15.13 8.32 8.71
C LEU A 84 -15.88 7.68 9.88
N ALA A 85 -15.74 6.37 10.03
CA ALA A 85 -16.29 5.65 11.17
C ALA A 85 -15.29 5.76 12.33
N ILE A 86 -15.50 6.75 13.19
CA ILE A 86 -14.76 6.90 14.44
C ILE A 86 -15.50 6.08 15.48
N ALA A 87 -14.89 5.00 15.97
CA ALA A 87 -15.51 4.11 16.96
C ALA A 87 -15.63 4.72 18.38
N ASN A 88 -15.65 6.05 18.49
CA ASN A 88 -16.35 6.81 19.54
C ASN A 88 -16.43 8.29 19.13
N HIS A 89 -17.66 8.77 18.87
CA HIS A 89 -18.08 10.18 18.76
C HIS A 89 -17.43 11.07 17.68
N ILE A 90 -17.89 10.93 16.42
CA ILE A 90 -18.39 12.07 15.63
C ILE A 90 -19.65 11.59 14.90
N GLN A 91 -20.81 12.16 15.24
CA GLN A 91 -22.06 11.94 14.52
C GLN A 91 -21.96 12.53 13.11
N SER A 92 -21.65 11.68 12.13
CA SER A 92 -22.12 11.90 10.76
C SER A 92 -23.35 11.03 10.57
N ASN A 93 -24.52 11.66 10.68
CA ASN A 93 -25.80 11.04 10.33
C ASN A 93 -25.76 10.64 8.85
N GLN A 94 -25.51 9.37 8.53
CA GLN A 94 -26.14 8.64 7.41
C GLN A 94 -26.13 7.13 7.72
N ASN A 95 -27.28 6.50 7.45
CA ASN A 95 -27.57 5.08 7.66
C ASN A 95 -26.47 4.14 7.11
N PRO A 96 -26.19 3.00 7.77
CA PRO A 96 -25.35 1.96 7.18
C PRO A 96 -26.14 1.28 6.04
N GLN A 97 -25.96 1.76 4.81
CA GLN A 97 -26.45 1.05 3.62
C GLN A 97 -25.30 0.28 2.98
N SER A 98 -25.52 -1.03 2.81
CA SER A 98 -24.69 -1.93 2.02
C SER A 98 -24.49 -1.39 0.61
N PHE A 99 -23.26 -1.38 0.12
CA PHE A 99 -22.95 -0.89 -1.22
C PHE A 99 -23.28 -1.93 -2.31
N PRO A 100 -23.81 -1.49 -3.45
CA PRO A 100 -24.11 -2.34 -4.60
C PRO A 100 -22.83 -2.84 -5.28
N ASN A 101 -22.85 -4.11 -5.70
CA ASN A 101 -21.86 -4.70 -6.61
C ASN A 101 -21.93 -3.95 -7.95
N ILE A 102 -20.83 -3.33 -8.35
CA ILE A 102 -20.61 -2.94 -9.74
C ILE A 102 -19.84 -4.10 -10.37
N ASP A 103 -20.51 -4.82 -11.27
CA ASP A 103 -19.95 -5.92 -12.04
C ASP A 103 -18.74 -5.43 -12.84
N SER A 104 -17.54 -5.80 -12.41
CA SER A 104 -16.32 -5.57 -13.16
C SER A 104 -16.05 -6.77 -14.07
N ASN A 105 -16.38 -6.63 -15.35
CA ASN A 105 -15.74 -7.39 -16.41
C ASN A 105 -14.24 -7.05 -16.45
N LEU A 106 -13.44 -7.73 -15.63
CA LEU A 106 -11.98 -7.64 -15.65
C LEU A 106 -11.44 -8.79 -16.52
N THR A 107 -11.24 -8.44 -17.79
CA THR A 107 -10.62 -9.24 -18.81
C THR A 107 -9.22 -9.73 -18.40
N GLN A 108 -8.96 -10.99 -18.72
CA GLN A 108 -7.73 -11.75 -18.55
C GLN A 108 -6.44 -10.94 -18.76
N ARG A 109 -5.64 -10.76 -17.71
CA ARG A 109 -4.21 -10.42 -17.83
C ARG A 109 -3.39 -11.71 -17.76
N LYS A 110 -2.55 -11.94 -18.77
CA LYS A 110 -1.57 -13.02 -18.82
C LYS A 110 -0.71 -13.01 -17.55
N PRO A 111 -0.50 -14.16 -16.90
CA PRO A 111 0.39 -14.23 -15.75
C PRO A 111 1.81 -13.87 -16.21
N GLY A 112 2.35 -12.78 -15.65
CA GLY A 112 3.77 -12.52 -15.67
C GLY A 112 4.50 -13.73 -15.08
N ILE A 113 5.65 -14.05 -15.68
CA ILE A 113 6.47 -15.24 -15.44
C ILE A 113 6.49 -15.60 -13.95
N LEU A 114 6.08 -16.84 -13.64
CA LEU A 114 6.08 -17.43 -12.31
C LEU A 114 7.52 -17.66 -11.81
N LEU A 115 8.23 -16.59 -11.45
CA LEU A 115 9.57 -16.64 -10.85
C LEU A 115 9.45 -16.94 -9.35
N LYS A 116 8.84 -18.06 -8.95
CA LYS A 116 8.60 -18.33 -7.52
C LYS A 116 9.88 -18.57 -6.70
N THR A 117 11.09 -18.51 -7.29
CA THR A 117 12.31 -18.95 -6.58
C THR A 117 13.65 -18.28 -6.95
N GLN A 118 13.74 -17.36 -7.93
CA GLN A 118 15.05 -16.91 -8.46
C GLN A 118 15.46 -15.47 -8.16
N TRP A 119 14.55 -14.61 -7.71
CA TRP A 119 14.90 -13.28 -7.18
C TRP A 119 15.97 -13.30 -6.10
N GLY A 120 16.10 -14.35 -5.29
CA GLY A 120 17.10 -14.38 -4.23
C GLY A 120 18.52 -14.10 -4.74
N GLU A 121 18.94 -14.79 -5.79
CA GLU A 121 20.30 -14.72 -6.34
C GLU A 121 20.49 -13.50 -7.25
N GLU A 122 19.55 -13.25 -8.17
CA GLU A 122 19.60 -12.08 -9.07
C GLU A 122 19.57 -10.76 -8.29
N PHE A 123 18.74 -10.69 -7.25
CA PHE A 123 18.65 -9.52 -6.37
C PHE A 123 19.88 -9.38 -5.47
N GLN A 124 20.51 -10.47 -5.01
CA GLN A 124 21.81 -10.36 -4.30
C GLN A 124 22.87 -9.74 -5.20
N GLN A 125 22.93 -10.16 -6.47
CA GLN A 125 23.86 -9.62 -7.43
C GLN A 125 23.60 -8.13 -7.68
N TRP A 126 22.35 -7.73 -7.85
CA TRP A 126 21.94 -6.33 -8.02
C TRP A 126 22.13 -5.44 -6.78
N ILE A 127 21.96 -5.99 -5.58
CA ILE A 127 22.30 -5.27 -4.34
C ILE A 127 23.81 -5.05 -4.25
N SER A 128 24.60 -6.05 -4.65
CA SER A 128 26.06 -6.02 -4.56
C SER A 128 26.67 -4.97 -5.50
N THR A 129 26.00 -4.66 -6.61
CA THR A 129 26.39 -3.57 -7.50
C THR A 129 25.96 -2.19 -7.00
N GLY A 130 25.08 -2.11 -5.99
CA GLY A 130 24.59 -0.86 -5.41
C GLY A 130 23.67 -0.06 -6.34
N GLU A 131 23.13 -0.70 -7.38
CA GLU A 131 22.64 -0.05 -8.59
C GLU A 131 21.24 0.56 -8.49
N THR A 132 20.52 0.42 -7.39
CA THR A 132 19.23 1.11 -7.27
C THR A 132 18.82 1.46 -5.84
N ASN A 133 18.00 2.50 -5.75
CA ASN A 133 17.18 2.83 -4.60
C ASN A 133 15.68 2.64 -4.87
N ARG A 134 15.30 2.01 -5.98
CA ARG A 134 13.91 1.84 -6.45
C ARG A 134 13.63 0.41 -6.92
N LEU A 135 12.52 -0.15 -6.50
CA LEU A 135 12.10 -1.51 -6.82
C LEU A 135 10.60 -1.54 -7.15
N ARG A 136 10.23 -2.12 -8.29
CA ARG A 136 8.84 -2.39 -8.63
C ARG A 136 8.52 -3.86 -8.47
N LEU A 137 7.41 -4.15 -7.82
CA LEU A 137 6.93 -5.51 -7.64
C LEU A 137 5.41 -5.56 -7.58
N GLN A 138 4.86 -6.70 -7.95
CA GLN A 138 3.50 -7.10 -7.60
C GLN A 138 3.51 -7.91 -6.31
N LEU A 139 2.53 -7.67 -5.46
CA LEU A 139 2.35 -8.27 -4.14
C LEU A 139 0.96 -8.90 -4.06
N CYS A 140 0.88 -10.17 -3.68
CA CYS A 140 -0.39 -10.85 -3.42
C CYS A 140 -0.62 -10.99 -1.91
N ILE A 141 -1.45 -10.11 -1.33
CA ILE A 141 -1.83 -10.18 0.09
C ILE A 141 -2.91 -11.24 0.23
N LEU A 142 -2.53 -12.40 0.78
CA LEU A 142 -3.47 -13.48 1.01
C LEU A 142 -4.57 -13.08 2.00
N LYS A 143 -5.74 -13.71 1.89
CA LYS A 143 -6.87 -13.46 2.83
C LYS A 143 -6.49 -13.49 4.31
N ALA A 144 -5.63 -14.42 4.71
CA ALA A 144 -5.14 -14.54 6.09
C ALA A 144 -4.35 -13.30 6.60
N TYR A 145 -3.99 -12.40 5.69
CA TYR A 145 -3.25 -11.17 5.94
C TYR A 145 -4.09 -9.89 5.76
N HIS A 146 -5.38 -9.95 5.40
CA HIS A 146 -6.24 -8.76 5.25
C HIS A 146 -6.39 -7.94 6.54
N GLU A 147 -6.25 -8.60 7.69
CA GLU A 147 -6.26 -7.96 9.01
C GLU A 147 -4.89 -7.43 9.44
N LYS A 148 -3.85 -7.58 8.59
CA LYS A 148 -2.48 -7.19 8.93
C LYS A 148 -2.01 -6.05 8.02
N PRO A 149 -1.45 -4.96 8.57
CA PRO A 149 -1.00 -3.81 7.80
C PRO A 149 0.38 -4.06 7.19
N ILE A 150 0.43 -4.96 6.19
CA ILE A 150 1.66 -5.39 5.53
C ILE A 150 2.36 -4.21 4.88
N ILE A 151 1.64 -3.41 4.09
CA ILE A 151 2.21 -2.25 3.38
C ILE A 151 2.70 -1.17 4.37
N SER A 152 1.95 -0.88 5.44
CA SER A 152 2.42 0.02 6.49
C SER A 152 3.66 -0.52 7.22
N SER A 153 3.81 -1.84 7.33
CA SER A 153 5.03 -2.45 7.90
C SER A 153 6.25 -2.22 7.00
N LEU A 154 6.09 -2.25 5.67
CA LEU A 154 7.16 -1.88 4.72
C LEU A 154 7.64 -0.45 4.97
N VAL A 155 6.72 0.49 5.23
CA VAL A 155 7.06 1.89 5.49
C VAL A 155 7.65 2.07 6.89
N SER A 156 6.94 1.66 7.93
CA SER A 156 7.32 1.94 9.33
C SER A 156 8.56 1.16 9.79
N ARG A 157 8.67 -0.13 9.46
CA ARG A 157 9.77 -0.97 9.96
C ARG A 157 11.00 -0.88 9.08
N TYR A 158 10.80 -0.87 7.77
CA TYR A 158 11.89 -0.89 6.80
C TYR A 158 12.21 0.50 6.22
N GLN A 159 11.47 1.54 6.63
CA GLN A 159 11.68 2.93 6.21
C GLN A 159 11.64 3.11 4.69
N LEU A 160 10.78 2.33 4.02
CA LEU A 160 10.55 2.47 2.59
C LEU A 160 9.51 3.54 2.31
N THR A 161 9.69 4.26 1.21
CA THR A 161 8.57 4.95 0.56
C THR A 161 7.87 3.94 -0.33
N VAL A 162 6.55 3.81 -0.17
CA VAL A 162 5.74 2.86 -0.96
C VAL A 162 4.68 3.64 -1.70
N ASN A 163 4.71 3.58 -3.02
CA ASN A 163 3.60 4.00 -3.86
C ASN A 163 2.82 2.78 -4.36
N ILE A 164 1.50 2.86 -4.32
CA ILE A 164 0.61 1.82 -4.86
C ILE A 164 0.15 2.32 -6.23
N THR A 165 0.57 1.62 -7.27
CA THR A 165 0.28 1.99 -8.68
C THR A 165 -0.94 1.27 -9.24
N SER A 166 -1.31 0.15 -8.63
CA SER A 166 -2.50 -0.65 -8.94
C SER A 166 -2.89 -1.40 -7.68
N ALA A 167 -4.19 -1.56 -7.42
CA ALA A 167 -4.68 -2.35 -6.30
C ALA A 167 -6.05 -2.94 -6.60
N ILE A 168 -6.22 -4.22 -6.29
CA ILE A 168 -7.49 -4.92 -6.30
C ILE A 168 -7.56 -5.71 -4.99
N LEU A 169 -8.45 -5.30 -4.11
CA LEU A 169 -8.75 -6.02 -2.87
C LEU A 169 -10.25 -5.93 -2.62
N ASN A 170 -10.94 -7.07 -2.78
CA ASN A 170 -12.36 -7.16 -2.52
C ASN A 170 -12.60 -7.96 -1.23
N PRO A 171 -13.02 -7.34 -0.13
CA PRO A 171 -13.19 -8.03 1.16
C PRO A 171 -14.38 -9.00 1.18
N ASN A 172 -15.32 -8.85 0.24
CA ASN A 172 -16.53 -9.67 0.16
C ASN A 172 -16.32 -10.94 -0.68
N LEU A 173 -15.30 -10.96 -1.54
CA LEU A 173 -14.90 -12.14 -2.28
C LEU A 173 -13.87 -12.91 -1.44
N GLN A 174 -13.85 -14.24 -1.53
CA GLN A 174 -12.84 -15.05 -0.84
C GLN A 174 -11.44 -14.94 -1.48
N ASP A 175 -11.23 -13.94 -2.33
CA ASP A 175 -10.04 -13.81 -3.17
C ASP A 175 -8.93 -13.06 -2.44
N ASP A 176 -7.70 -13.32 -2.87
CA ASP A 176 -6.51 -12.62 -2.40
C ASP A 176 -6.44 -11.20 -3.01
N GLY A 177 -5.78 -10.28 -2.30
CA GLY A 177 -5.57 -8.92 -2.77
C GLY A 177 -4.31 -8.78 -3.62
N TRP A 178 -4.40 -8.10 -4.76
CA TRP A 178 -3.28 -7.84 -5.67
C TRP A 178 -2.88 -6.38 -5.63
N PHE A 179 -1.59 -6.09 -5.47
CA PHE A 179 -1.05 -4.74 -5.41
C PHE A 179 0.20 -4.62 -6.26
N ASP A 180 0.24 -3.65 -7.18
CA ASP A 180 1.47 -3.27 -7.89
C ASP A 180 2.12 -2.11 -7.15
N LEU A 181 3.31 -2.34 -6.61
CA LEU A 181 4.03 -1.44 -5.73
C LEU A 181 5.27 -0.88 -6.42
N ASP A 182 5.52 0.41 -6.20
CA ASP A 182 6.78 1.10 -6.49
C ASP A 182 7.41 1.49 -5.15
N LEU A 183 8.53 0.85 -4.82
CA LEU A 183 9.22 0.96 -3.55
C LEU A 183 10.47 1.81 -3.74
N TRP A 184 10.71 2.76 -2.84
CA TRP A 184 11.98 3.48 -2.76
C TRP A 184 12.61 3.34 -1.38
N GLY A 185 13.92 3.16 -1.34
CA GLY A 185 14.71 3.09 -0.13
C GLY A 185 16.15 2.71 -0.41
N ARG A 186 16.98 2.71 0.63
CA ARG A 186 18.36 2.21 0.50
C ARG A 186 18.35 0.72 0.21
N THR A 187 19.36 0.24 -0.47
CA THR A 187 19.52 -1.17 -0.85
C THR A 187 19.33 -2.14 0.32
N LYS A 188 19.90 -1.83 1.50
CA LYS A 188 19.72 -2.63 2.73
C LYS A 188 18.27 -2.65 3.24
N GLN A 189 17.54 -1.54 3.08
CA GLN A 189 16.14 -1.41 3.48
C GLN A 189 15.25 -2.26 2.57
N LEU A 190 15.44 -2.15 1.25
CA LEU A 190 14.77 -2.98 0.24
C LEU A 190 15.05 -4.47 0.47
N HIS A 191 16.30 -4.83 0.76
CA HIS A 191 16.66 -6.21 1.08
C HIS A 191 15.91 -6.74 2.30
N SER A 192 15.94 -5.97 3.40
CA SER A 192 15.32 -6.37 4.65
C SER A 192 13.80 -6.49 4.53
N SER A 193 13.16 -5.63 3.73
CA SER A 193 11.72 -5.68 3.50
C SER A 193 11.28 -6.89 2.67
N LEU A 194 12.06 -7.28 1.66
CA LEU A 194 11.77 -8.47 0.86
C LEU A 194 11.91 -9.75 1.68
N ARG A 195 12.96 -9.84 2.52
CA ARG A 195 13.12 -10.95 3.48
C ARG A 195 11.95 -11.04 4.46
N TYR A 196 11.32 -9.92 4.79
CA TYR A 196 10.13 -9.91 5.61
C TYR A 196 8.91 -10.48 4.88
N LEU A 197 8.67 -10.06 3.64
CA LEU A 197 7.59 -10.60 2.81
C LEU A 197 7.76 -12.10 2.58
N GLU A 198 8.99 -12.55 2.32
CA GLU A 198 9.37 -13.96 2.19
C GLU A 198 9.07 -14.75 3.48
N LYS A 199 9.47 -14.23 4.65
CA LYS A 199 9.18 -14.86 5.95
C LYS A 199 7.68 -14.99 6.24
N LEU A 200 6.87 -14.08 5.72
CA LEU A 200 5.41 -14.18 5.79
C LEU A 200 4.82 -15.18 4.77
N GLY A 201 5.64 -15.70 3.84
CA GLY A 201 5.18 -16.53 2.74
C GLY A 201 4.28 -15.77 1.77
N ILE A 202 4.42 -14.44 1.70
CA ILE A 202 3.63 -13.60 0.80
C ILE A 202 4.20 -13.72 -0.62
N PRO A 203 3.39 -14.12 -1.62
CA PRO A 203 3.83 -14.13 -3.00
C PRO A 203 4.12 -12.70 -3.49
N ILE A 204 5.29 -12.52 -4.08
CA ILE A 204 5.71 -11.32 -4.80
C ILE A 204 5.99 -11.69 -6.26
N TRP A 205 6.13 -10.70 -7.16
CA TRP A 205 6.64 -10.75 -8.57
C TRP A 205 7.44 -9.49 -8.88
N LEU A 206 8.74 -9.61 -9.17
CA LEU A 206 9.56 -8.44 -9.54
C LEU A 206 9.29 -8.11 -10.99
N ASP A 207 9.19 -6.82 -11.25
CA ASP A 207 9.18 -6.35 -12.61
C ASP A 207 10.62 -6.18 -13.12
N GLY A 208 11.13 -7.20 -13.81
CA GLY A 208 12.44 -7.15 -14.46
C GLY A 208 12.49 -6.27 -15.71
N SER A 209 11.35 -5.75 -16.20
CA SER A 209 11.30 -4.96 -17.43
C SER A 209 11.93 -3.56 -17.30
N PHE A 210 12.23 -3.11 -16.08
CA PHE A 210 12.93 -1.85 -15.82
C PHE A 210 14.46 -1.99 -15.67
N LEU A 211 15.01 -3.19 -15.79
CA LEU A 211 16.47 -3.42 -15.78
C LEU A 211 17.19 -2.89 -17.04
N HIS A 212 16.49 -2.16 -17.92
CA HIS A 212 17.02 -1.67 -19.19
C HIS A 212 16.74 -0.20 -19.49
N ASP A 213 16.07 0.55 -18.62
CA ASP A 213 15.56 1.88 -19.00
C ASP A 213 16.48 3.06 -18.63
N ASP A 214 17.60 2.84 -17.94
CA ASP A 214 18.54 3.90 -17.55
C ASP A 214 19.80 4.00 -18.46
N SER A 215 19.89 3.22 -19.55
CA SER A 215 21.05 3.24 -20.46
C SER A 215 20.90 4.12 -21.72
N ASN A 216 19.79 4.86 -21.89
CA ASN A 216 19.56 5.69 -23.09
C ASN A 216 19.36 7.19 -22.82
N LEU A 217 20.25 7.80 -22.04
CA LEU A 217 20.43 9.25 -22.01
C LEU A 217 21.90 9.65 -22.08
N ILE A 218 22.58 9.23 -23.15
CA ILE A 218 23.75 9.94 -23.67
C ILE A 218 23.63 10.00 -25.20
N ASN A 219 23.21 11.17 -25.69
CA ASN A 219 23.55 11.69 -27.01
C ASN A 219 23.61 13.21 -26.90
#